data_AF-A0A519P545-F1
#
_entry.id   AF-A0A519P545-F1
#
_cell.length_a   1.000
_cell.length_b   1.000
_cell.length_c   1.000
_cell.angle_alpha   90.00
_cell.angle_beta   90.00
_cell.angle_gamma   90.00
#
_symmetry.space_group_name_H-M   'P 1'
#
loop_
_entity.id
_entity.type
_entity.pdbx_description
1 polymer ?
#
loop_
_entity_poly.entity_id
_entity_poly.type
_entity_poly.pdbx_seq_one_letter_code
_entity_poly.pdbx_strand_id
1 'polypeptide(L)'
;EGLLLIVMPERRSQALTPLLQRLEDVRPGAVWLGAAMHRRGDDRRRMARLAAAADAARVPLLATNDVLYHDPGQRDLQDVLTCIREGVTIHEAGRRLLSNAERHLKPAEEMVRLFADAPQAVAETIEFLRRPIFDLKELRYEYPEEPIPPGQTPQGWLEALLRERTPIRYPDGAPDKVKADLAKELAYIAERDLAPYFLTIHDIVRVAEDKGILCQGRGSAANSAVCYVLGITSVDPAHNDLLFERFLSADRHEPPDIDVDFEHERREEIIQHIYGRYTRERAGVAATVIRYRPRSAIREVGKALGLTEDVTARLASSQWGSYGTSIPDRDITQAGMAVENQEIRRAVDMAARLLGFPRHLSQHVGGFILTRGRLDELVPIGNAAMPDRTFIEWDK
;
A
#
# COMPACT_ATOMS: atom_id res chain seq x y z
N GLU A 1 -3.78 7.67 -21.87
CA GLU A 1 -4.41 6.71 -22.80
C GLU A 1 -4.63 5.38 -22.08
N GLY A 2 -5.17 4.31 -22.69
CA GLY A 2 -5.25 2.98 -22.05
C GLY A 2 -6.32 2.74 -20.96
N LEU A 3 -6.92 3.80 -20.38
CA LEU A 3 -8.05 3.67 -19.43
C LEU A 3 -9.24 2.87 -20.01
N LEU A 4 -9.61 1.79 -19.32
CA LEU A 4 -10.80 0.97 -19.56
C LEU A 4 -11.78 1.17 -18.39
N LEU A 5 -13.06 1.38 -18.69
CA LEU A 5 -14.06 1.73 -17.69
C LEU A 5 -15.17 0.69 -17.61
N ILE A 6 -15.41 0.15 -16.42
CA ILE A 6 -16.59 -0.66 -16.14
C ILE A 6 -17.53 0.17 -15.25
N VAL A 7 -18.66 0.58 -15.81
CA VAL A 7 -19.68 1.33 -15.06
C VAL A 7 -20.52 0.35 -14.25
N MET A 8 -20.49 0.49 -12.93
CA MET A 8 -21.28 -0.33 -12.00
C MET A 8 -22.46 0.48 -11.46
N PRO A 9 -23.65 0.43 -12.09
CA PRO A 9 -24.76 1.27 -11.68
C PRO A 9 -25.42 0.78 -10.40
N GLU A 10 -25.77 1.73 -9.53
CA GLU A 10 -26.73 1.49 -8.46
C GLU A 10 -28.04 0.91 -8.99
N ARG A 11 -28.80 0.23 -8.13
CA ARG A 11 -30.07 -0.42 -8.53
C ARG A 11 -31.10 0.54 -9.12
N ARG A 12 -31.05 1.83 -8.79
CA ARG A 12 -31.97 2.87 -9.26
C ARG A 12 -31.21 4.04 -9.86
N SER A 13 -30.47 3.80 -10.95
CA SER A 13 -29.85 4.90 -11.70
C SER A 13 -30.84 5.48 -12.72
N GLN A 14 -31.24 6.74 -12.52
CA GLN A 14 -32.15 7.46 -13.43
C GLN A 14 -31.43 8.02 -14.68
N ALA A 15 -30.11 8.16 -14.63
CA ALA A 15 -29.30 8.80 -15.67
C ALA A 15 -28.23 7.86 -16.25
N LEU A 16 -28.49 6.54 -16.26
CA LEU A 16 -27.51 5.56 -16.71
C LEU A 16 -27.15 5.72 -18.19
N THR A 17 -28.13 5.76 -19.09
CA THR A 17 -27.88 5.87 -20.54
C THR A 17 -27.14 7.16 -20.91
N PRO A 18 -27.55 8.36 -20.44
CA PRO A 18 -26.80 9.59 -20.72
C PRO A 18 -25.37 9.56 -20.17
N LEU A 19 -25.15 8.95 -19.00
CA LEU A 19 -23.79 8.78 -18.45
C LEU A 19 -22.94 7.89 -19.35
N LEU A 20 -23.48 6.74 -19.78
CA LEU A 20 -22.77 5.81 -20.67
C LEU A 20 -22.43 6.46 -22.01
N GLN A 21 -23.38 7.19 -22.61
CA GLN A 21 -23.15 7.93 -23.85
C GLN A 21 -22.03 8.96 -23.69
N ARG A 22 -22.07 9.76 -22.62
CA ARG A 22 -20.99 10.74 -22.35
C ARG A 22 -19.63 10.07 -22.15
N LEU A 23 -19.58 8.93 -21.44
CA LEU A 23 -18.33 8.21 -21.23
C LEU A 23 -17.82 7.61 -22.56
N GLU A 24 -18.71 7.06 -23.37
CA GLU A 24 -18.39 6.50 -24.68
C GLU A 24 -17.95 7.59 -25.66
N ASP A 25 -18.54 8.79 -25.62
CA ASP A 25 -18.10 9.94 -26.43
C ASP A 25 -16.67 10.38 -26.07
N VAL A 26 -16.32 10.32 -24.77
CA VAL A 26 -14.98 10.69 -24.28
C VAL A 26 -13.97 9.57 -24.50
N ARG A 27 -14.41 8.31 -24.43
CA ARG A 27 -13.56 7.11 -24.54
C ARG A 27 -14.21 6.03 -25.42
N PRO A 28 -14.30 6.25 -26.74
CA PRO A 28 -14.96 5.29 -27.63
C PRO A 28 -14.34 3.90 -27.56
N GLY A 29 -15.20 2.90 -27.45
CA GLY A 29 -14.83 1.50 -27.37
C GLY A 29 -14.01 1.18 -26.13
N ALA A 30 -14.06 1.94 -25.04
CA ALA A 30 -13.35 1.62 -23.79
C ALA A 30 -14.28 1.69 -22.56
N VAL A 31 -15.58 1.62 -22.78
CA VAL A 31 -16.61 1.66 -21.74
C VAL A 31 -17.46 0.41 -21.80
N TRP A 32 -17.68 -0.22 -20.65
CA TRP A 32 -18.55 -1.36 -20.47
C TRP A 32 -19.59 -1.05 -19.39
N LEU A 33 -20.78 -1.61 -19.55
CA LEU A 33 -21.78 -1.63 -18.49
C LEU A 33 -21.66 -2.93 -17.69
N GLY A 34 -21.19 -2.83 -16.45
CA GLY A 34 -21.09 -3.97 -15.55
C GLY A 34 -22.46 -4.42 -15.03
N ALA A 35 -22.71 -5.72 -15.07
CA ALA A 35 -23.96 -6.32 -14.63
C ALA A 35 -23.69 -7.49 -13.68
N ALA A 36 -24.49 -7.60 -12.63
CA ALA A 36 -24.35 -8.61 -11.59
C ALA A 36 -25.69 -9.26 -11.25
N MET A 37 -25.66 -10.58 -11.02
CA MET A 37 -26.80 -11.45 -10.77
C MET A 37 -26.63 -12.13 -9.40
N HIS A 38 -27.34 -11.64 -8.39
CA HIS A 38 -27.21 -12.07 -6.99
C HIS A 38 -28.41 -12.93 -6.53
N ARG A 39 -29.10 -13.57 -7.47
CA ARG A 39 -30.31 -14.37 -7.27
C ARG A 39 -31.43 -13.63 -6.52
N ARG A 40 -31.63 -12.35 -6.84
CA ARG A 40 -32.81 -11.61 -6.35
C ARG A 40 -34.00 -11.83 -7.27
N GLY A 41 -35.21 -11.70 -6.72
CA GLY A 41 -36.45 -11.89 -7.48
C GLY A 41 -36.62 -10.91 -8.66
N ASP A 42 -35.88 -9.81 -8.70
CA ASP A 42 -35.91 -8.81 -9.78
C ASP A 42 -34.73 -8.88 -10.75
N ASP A 43 -33.82 -9.85 -10.61
CA ASP A 43 -32.55 -9.88 -11.34
C ASP A 43 -32.75 -9.95 -12.87
N ARG A 44 -33.64 -10.81 -13.38
CA ARG A 44 -33.96 -10.86 -14.83
C ARG A 44 -34.47 -9.51 -15.37
N ARG A 45 -35.34 -8.85 -14.61
CA ARG A 45 -35.87 -7.53 -14.98
C ARG A 45 -34.78 -6.45 -14.93
N ARG A 46 -33.87 -6.51 -13.95
CA ARG A 46 -32.71 -5.63 -13.89
C ARG A 46 -31.80 -5.87 -15.09
N MET A 47 -31.55 -7.13 -15.44
CA MET A 47 -30.73 -7.49 -16.59
C MET A 47 -31.27 -6.93 -17.89
N ALA A 48 -32.57 -7.13 -18.17
CA ALA A 48 -33.21 -6.57 -19.36
C ALA A 48 -33.09 -5.03 -19.43
N ARG A 49 -33.19 -4.34 -18.29
CA ARG A 49 -33.00 -2.87 -18.25
C ARG A 49 -31.56 -2.46 -18.52
N LEU A 50 -30.59 -3.19 -17.97
CA LEU A 50 -29.17 -2.93 -18.21
C LEU A 50 -28.81 -3.21 -19.68
N ALA A 51 -29.29 -4.32 -20.25
CA ALA A 51 -29.12 -4.64 -21.65
C ALA A 51 -29.69 -3.53 -22.56
N ALA A 52 -30.93 -3.09 -22.32
CA ALA A 52 -31.52 -1.99 -23.09
C ALA A 52 -30.75 -0.67 -22.96
N ALA A 53 -30.20 -0.37 -21.77
CA ALA A 53 -29.38 0.82 -21.56
C ALA A 53 -28.02 0.72 -22.27
N ALA A 54 -27.39 -0.46 -22.24
CA ALA A 54 -26.16 -0.77 -22.95
C ALA A 54 -26.35 -0.62 -24.47
N ASP A 55 -27.41 -1.22 -25.03
CA ASP A 55 -27.76 -1.13 -26.45
C ASP A 55 -28.01 0.31 -26.89
N ALA A 56 -28.76 1.08 -26.10
CA ALA A 56 -29.06 2.49 -26.39
C ALA A 56 -27.81 3.40 -26.34
N ALA A 57 -26.83 3.07 -25.50
CA ALA A 57 -25.56 3.77 -25.40
C ALA A 57 -24.46 3.19 -26.31
N ARG A 58 -24.73 2.07 -27.00
CA ARG A 58 -23.77 1.32 -27.82
C ARG A 58 -22.52 0.87 -27.06
N VAL A 59 -22.67 0.56 -25.78
CA VAL A 59 -21.60 0.03 -24.93
C VAL A 59 -21.84 -1.46 -24.67
N PRO A 60 -20.80 -2.32 -24.62
CA PRO A 60 -21.00 -3.73 -24.31
C PRO A 60 -21.45 -3.94 -22.85
N LEU A 61 -22.29 -4.94 -22.64
CA LEU A 61 -22.63 -5.43 -21.31
C LEU A 61 -21.55 -6.41 -20.85
N LEU A 62 -21.10 -6.31 -19.59
CA LEU A 62 -20.06 -7.18 -19.03
C LEU A 62 -20.53 -7.85 -17.75
N ALA A 63 -20.38 -9.17 -17.67
CA ALA A 63 -20.75 -9.96 -16.51
C ALA A 63 -19.72 -9.83 -15.39
N THR A 64 -20.18 -9.51 -14.18
CA THR A 64 -19.40 -9.53 -12.95
C THR A 64 -20.24 -10.11 -11.81
N ASN A 65 -19.61 -10.68 -10.79
CA ASN A 65 -20.32 -11.06 -9.58
C ASN A 65 -20.25 -9.99 -8.47
N ASP A 66 -19.49 -8.90 -8.70
CA ASP A 66 -19.28 -7.84 -7.71
C ASP A 66 -18.83 -8.46 -6.38
N VAL A 67 -17.72 -9.19 -6.40
CA VAL A 67 -17.31 -10.11 -5.31
C VAL A 67 -16.86 -9.34 -4.07
N LEU A 68 -17.25 -9.81 -2.88
CA LEU A 68 -16.79 -9.28 -1.59
C LEU A 68 -15.93 -10.27 -0.79
N TYR A 69 -16.07 -11.56 -1.07
CA TYR A 69 -15.38 -12.62 -0.34
C TYR A 69 -15.09 -13.81 -1.25
N HIS A 70 -14.18 -14.69 -0.86
CA HIS A 70 -13.77 -15.81 -1.70
C HIS A 70 -14.77 -16.98 -1.68
N ASP A 71 -15.44 -17.22 -0.56
CA ASP A 71 -16.30 -18.41 -0.33
C ASP A 71 -17.65 -18.02 0.31
N PRO A 72 -18.78 -18.68 -0.04
CA PRO A 72 -20.09 -18.38 0.53
C PRO A 72 -20.16 -18.44 2.06
N GLY A 73 -19.34 -19.26 2.71
CA GLY A 73 -19.21 -19.35 4.17
C GLY A 73 -18.64 -18.09 4.82
N GLN A 74 -18.14 -17.12 4.06
CA GLN A 74 -17.66 -15.82 4.57
C GLN A 74 -18.76 -14.76 4.72
N ARG A 75 -20.01 -15.08 4.34
CA ARG A 75 -21.12 -14.12 4.35
C ARG A 75 -21.38 -13.52 5.73
N ASP A 76 -21.24 -14.31 6.79
CA ASP A 76 -21.42 -13.85 8.17
C ASP A 76 -20.32 -12.87 8.62
N LEU A 77 -19.06 -13.13 8.26
CA LEU A 77 -17.96 -12.20 8.48
C LEU A 77 -18.14 -10.92 7.68
N GLN A 78 -18.64 -11.01 6.45
CA GLN A 78 -18.98 -9.83 5.64
C GLN A 78 -20.08 -8.96 6.29
N ASP A 79 -21.09 -9.59 6.90
CA ASP A 79 -22.12 -8.86 7.66
C ASP A 79 -21.48 -8.13 8.85
N VAL A 80 -20.58 -8.78 9.59
CA VAL A 80 -19.85 -8.16 10.71
C VAL A 80 -18.96 -7.00 10.23
N LEU A 81 -18.22 -7.16 9.14
CA LEU A 81 -17.45 -6.08 8.52
C LEU A 81 -18.34 -4.91 8.08
N THR A 82 -19.55 -5.20 7.59
CA THR A 82 -20.53 -4.17 7.22
C THR A 82 -21.01 -3.43 8.48
N CYS A 83 -21.34 -4.14 9.56
CA CYS A 83 -21.70 -3.53 10.84
C CYS A 83 -20.58 -2.63 11.41
N ILE A 84 -19.32 -3.08 11.34
CA ILE A 84 -18.15 -2.29 11.77
C ILE A 84 -18.02 -1.02 10.93
N ARG A 85 -18.12 -1.12 9.60
CA ARG A 85 -18.03 0.04 8.70
C ARG A 85 -19.14 1.06 8.94
N GLU A 86 -20.36 0.58 9.17
CA GLU A 86 -21.56 1.41 9.30
C GLU A 86 -21.79 1.89 10.75
N GLY A 87 -21.03 1.37 11.73
CA GLY A 87 -21.15 1.74 13.14
C GLY A 87 -22.46 1.28 13.80
N VAL A 88 -23.00 0.14 13.38
CA VAL A 88 -24.29 -0.40 13.87
C VAL A 88 -24.14 -1.85 14.32
N THR A 89 -25.07 -2.33 15.15
CA THR A 89 -25.11 -3.75 15.53
C THR A 89 -25.76 -4.62 14.45
N ILE A 90 -25.53 -5.93 14.51
CA ILE A 90 -26.17 -6.91 13.61
C ILE A 90 -27.71 -6.86 13.69
N HIS A 91 -28.25 -6.48 14.85
CA HIS A 91 -29.69 -6.35 15.09
C HIS A 91 -30.28 -5.09 14.43
N GLU A 92 -29.48 -4.05 14.23
CA GLU A 92 -29.91 -2.74 13.71
C GLU A 92 -29.54 -2.52 12.23
N ALA A 93 -28.63 -3.33 11.68
CA ALA A 93 -28.08 -3.14 10.35
C ALA A 93 -29.15 -3.19 9.24
N GLY A 94 -30.20 -4.00 9.41
CA GLY A 94 -31.35 -4.06 8.50
C GLY A 94 -30.95 -4.33 7.05
N ARG A 95 -31.33 -3.44 6.13
CA ARG A 95 -31.05 -3.59 4.67
C ARG A 95 -29.60 -3.28 4.27
N ARG A 96 -28.73 -2.92 5.22
CA ARG A 96 -27.29 -2.76 4.97
C ARG A 96 -26.61 -4.11 4.75
N LEU A 97 -27.13 -5.17 5.35
CA LEU A 97 -26.61 -6.53 5.21
C LEU A 97 -27.00 -7.15 3.86
N LEU A 98 -26.20 -8.12 3.42
CA LEU A 98 -26.49 -8.86 2.20
C LEU A 98 -27.66 -9.82 2.43
N SER A 99 -28.56 -9.92 1.45
CA SER A 99 -29.73 -10.80 1.52
C SER A 99 -29.39 -12.29 1.46
N ASN A 100 -28.22 -12.65 0.93
CA ASN A 100 -27.76 -14.02 0.71
C ASN A 100 -26.22 -14.04 0.56
N ALA A 101 -25.66 -15.23 0.36
CA ALA A 101 -24.22 -15.46 0.22
C ALA A 101 -23.68 -15.35 -1.23
N GLU A 102 -24.39 -14.67 -2.14
CA GLU A 102 -24.13 -14.74 -3.59
C GLU A 102 -22.93 -13.90 -4.08
N ARG A 103 -22.29 -13.09 -3.23
CA ARG A 103 -21.14 -12.24 -3.59
C ARG A 103 -19.78 -12.90 -3.33
N HIS A 104 -19.67 -14.21 -3.55
CA HIS A 104 -18.42 -14.98 -3.49
C HIS A 104 -17.74 -15.13 -4.88
N LEU A 105 -16.53 -15.70 -4.95
CA LEU A 105 -15.92 -16.08 -6.23
C LEU A 105 -16.65 -17.29 -6.82
N LYS A 106 -17.49 -17.07 -7.83
CA LYS A 106 -18.28 -18.13 -8.47
C LYS A 106 -17.48 -18.87 -9.54
N PRO A 107 -17.67 -20.20 -9.69
CA PRO A 107 -17.17 -20.95 -10.84
C PRO A 107 -17.73 -20.42 -12.16
N ALA A 108 -16.97 -20.62 -13.24
CA ALA A 108 -17.33 -20.15 -14.58
C ALA A 108 -18.69 -20.71 -15.05
N GLU A 109 -18.96 -22.00 -14.81
CA GLU A 109 -20.24 -22.64 -15.18
C GLU A 109 -21.45 -21.97 -14.51
N GLU A 110 -21.28 -21.49 -13.27
CA GLU A 110 -22.35 -20.81 -12.56
C GLU A 110 -22.58 -19.42 -13.14
N MET A 111 -21.51 -18.69 -13.48
CA MET A 111 -21.63 -17.40 -14.16
C MET A 111 -22.34 -17.55 -15.51
N VAL A 112 -22.00 -18.56 -16.31
CA VAL A 112 -22.72 -18.87 -17.57
C VAL A 112 -24.20 -19.14 -17.31
N ARG A 113 -24.53 -19.94 -16.28
CA ARG A 113 -25.92 -20.23 -15.93
C ARG A 113 -26.69 -18.99 -15.46
N LEU A 114 -26.08 -18.12 -14.65
CA LEU A 114 -26.71 -16.90 -14.14
C LEU A 114 -27.00 -15.89 -15.26
N PHE A 115 -26.15 -15.88 -16.28
CA PHE A 115 -26.26 -15.00 -17.45
C PHE A 115 -26.84 -15.72 -18.68
N ALA A 116 -27.63 -16.77 -18.50
CA ALA A 116 -28.24 -17.50 -19.63
C ALA A 116 -29.10 -16.61 -20.55
N ASP A 117 -29.70 -15.55 -20.01
CA ASP A 117 -30.49 -14.55 -20.76
C ASP A 117 -29.61 -13.48 -21.45
N ALA A 118 -28.29 -13.47 -21.18
CA ALA A 118 -27.31 -12.53 -21.75
C ALA A 118 -25.90 -13.16 -21.84
N PRO A 119 -25.72 -14.26 -22.60
CA PRO A 119 -24.44 -14.98 -22.67
C PRO A 119 -23.29 -14.13 -23.22
N GLN A 120 -23.59 -13.14 -24.06
CA GLN A 120 -22.62 -12.17 -24.58
C GLN A 120 -21.89 -11.40 -23.46
N ALA A 121 -22.56 -11.16 -22.32
CA ALA A 121 -21.93 -10.44 -21.21
C ALA A 121 -20.80 -11.24 -20.56
N VAL A 122 -20.89 -12.58 -20.58
CA VAL A 122 -19.82 -13.47 -20.09
C VAL A 122 -18.68 -13.49 -21.09
N ALA A 123 -18.97 -13.59 -22.39
CA ALA A 123 -17.94 -13.56 -23.44
C ALA A 123 -17.14 -12.25 -23.40
N GLU A 124 -17.80 -11.13 -23.15
CA GLU A 124 -17.19 -9.80 -23.06
C GLU A 124 -16.13 -9.68 -21.96
N THR A 125 -16.19 -10.51 -20.91
CA THR A 125 -15.15 -10.53 -19.87
C THR A 125 -13.78 -10.89 -20.43
N ILE A 126 -13.73 -11.76 -21.44
CA ILE A 126 -12.48 -12.17 -22.10
C ILE A 126 -11.99 -11.05 -23.03
N GLU A 127 -12.88 -10.39 -23.76
CA GLU A 127 -12.50 -9.25 -24.61
C GLU A 127 -11.98 -8.08 -23.78
N PHE A 128 -12.61 -7.81 -22.63
CA PHE A 128 -12.09 -6.84 -21.66
C PHE A 128 -10.70 -7.25 -21.17
N LEU A 129 -10.50 -8.48 -20.69
CA LEU A 129 -9.24 -8.92 -20.08
C LEU A 129 -8.07 -9.02 -21.07
N ARG A 130 -8.32 -9.09 -22.38
CA ARG A 130 -7.26 -9.04 -23.41
C ARG A 130 -6.65 -7.66 -23.62
N ARG A 131 -7.27 -6.60 -23.11
CA ARG A 131 -6.89 -5.21 -23.38
C ARG A 131 -5.98 -4.56 -22.35
N PRO A 132 -6.07 -4.84 -21.04
CA PRO A 132 -5.06 -4.41 -20.08
C PRO A 132 -3.68 -4.97 -20.50
N ILE A 133 -2.71 -4.08 -20.67
CA ILE A 133 -1.32 -4.43 -21.04
C ILE A 133 -0.36 -4.22 -19.85
N PHE A 134 -0.82 -3.60 -18.77
CA PHE A 134 0.01 -3.23 -17.63
C PHE A 134 0.59 -4.45 -16.89
N ASP A 135 1.92 -4.53 -16.85
CA ASP A 135 2.67 -5.40 -15.94
C ASP A 135 3.27 -4.58 -14.79
N LEU A 136 3.13 -5.05 -13.54
CA LEU A 136 3.77 -4.43 -12.38
C LEU A 136 5.29 -4.32 -12.52
N LYS A 137 5.92 -5.14 -13.37
CA LYS A 137 7.35 -5.05 -13.70
C LYS A 137 7.73 -3.82 -14.54
N GLU A 138 6.77 -3.14 -15.14
CA GLU A 138 6.99 -1.87 -15.84
C GLU A 138 7.32 -0.74 -14.86
N LEU A 139 6.94 -0.88 -13.58
CA LEU A 139 7.29 0.06 -12.53
C LEU A 139 8.78 -0.09 -12.20
N ARG A 140 9.58 0.85 -12.70
CA ARG A 140 11.02 0.92 -12.43
C ARG A 140 11.32 2.15 -11.58
N TYR A 141 12.24 1.98 -10.63
CA TYR A 141 12.70 3.10 -9.81
C TYR A 141 13.43 4.11 -10.68
N GLU A 142 12.90 5.33 -10.73
CA GLU A 142 13.56 6.48 -11.30
C GLU A 142 13.90 7.45 -10.18
N TYR A 143 15.19 7.50 -9.82
CA TYR A 143 15.67 8.39 -8.77
C TYR A 143 15.49 9.86 -9.17
N PRO A 144 15.20 10.74 -8.20
CA PRO A 144 15.18 12.18 -8.44
C PRO A 144 16.47 12.66 -9.08
N GLU A 145 16.35 13.66 -9.96
CA GLU A 145 17.53 14.38 -10.46
C GLU A 145 18.00 15.36 -9.39
N GLU A 146 19.16 15.08 -8.82
CA GLU A 146 19.84 16.04 -7.96
C GLU A 146 20.50 17.15 -8.79
N PRO A 147 20.51 18.42 -8.32
CA PRO A 147 21.20 19.50 -8.99
C PRO A 147 22.71 19.22 -8.99
N ILE A 148 23.22 18.85 -10.16
CA ILE A 148 24.65 18.70 -10.43
C ILE A 148 25.18 19.94 -11.17
N PRO A 149 26.46 20.33 -10.97
CA PRO A 149 27.04 21.45 -11.70
C PRO A 149 26.94 21.26 -13.23
N PRO A 150 26.73 22.33 -14.01
CA PRO A 150 26.62 22.23 -15.47
C PRO A 150 27.82 21.50 -16.09
N GLY A 151 27.53 20.51 -16.94
CA GLY A 151 28.55 19.71 -17.63
C GLY A 151 29.09 18.52 -16.85
N GLN A 152 28.60 18.25 -15.63
CA GLN A 152 28.94 17.04 -14.89
C GLN A 152 27.88 15.94 -15.06
N THR A 153 28.26 14.70 -14.77
CA THR A 153 27.35 13.56 -14.60
C THR A 153 27.09 13.32 -13.11
N PRO A 154 26.00 12.64 -12.71
CA PRO A 154 25.77 12.26 -11.31
C PRO A 154 26.97 11.52 -10.69
N GLN A 155 27.54 10.56 -11.43
CA GLN A 155 28.75 9.84 -11.02
C GLN A 155 29.95 10.78 -10.84
N GLY A 156 30.21 11.66 -11.81
CA GLY A 156 31.34 12.59 -11.73
C GLY A 156 31.20 13.59 -10.57
N TRP A 157 29.97 14.01 -10.27
CA TRP A 157 29.70 14.89 -9.13
C TRP A 157 29.88 14.17 -7.79
N LEU A 158 29.42 12.92 -7.68
CA LEU A 158 29.65 12.09 -6.50
C LEU A 158 31.16 11.92 -6.22
N GLU A 159 31.96 11.64 -7.25
CA GLU A 159 33.42 11.53 -7.13
C GLU A 159 34.08 12.85 -6.72
N ALA A 160 33.60 13.98 -7.24
CA ALA A 160 34.08 15.30 -6.84
C ALA A 160 33.79 15.60 -5.35
N LEU A 161 32.56 15.31 -4.90
CA LEU A 161 32.17 15.45 -3.49
C LEU A 161 33.00 14.56 -2.56
N LEU A 162 33.26 13.31 -2.95
CA LEU A 162 34.12 12.42 -2.17
C LEU A 162 35.55 12.95 -2.08
N ARG A 163 36.09 13.52 -3.17
CA ARG A 163 37.42 14.15 -3.18
C ARG A 163 37.48 15.38 -2.26
N GLU A 164 36.41 16.16 -2.20
CA GLU A 164 36.30 17.32 -1.30
C GLU A 164 36.14 16.91 0.17
N ARG A 165 35.35 15.88 0.46
CA ARG A 165 35.03 15.44 1.83
C ARG A 165 36.07 14.51 2.45
N THR A 166 36.84 13.78 1.65
CA THR A 166 37.85 12.83 2.16
C THR A 166 38.87 13.49 3.10
N PRO A 167 39.46 14.66 2.78
CA PRO A 167 40.38 15.36 3.69
C PRO A 167 39.73 15.82 5.00
N ILE A 168 38.41 16.02 5.03
CA ILE A 168 37.67 16.41 6.25
C ILE A 168 37.58 15.21 7.21
N ARG A 169 37.34 14.00 6.68
CA ARG A 169 37.25 12.75 7.46
C ARG A 169 38.62 12.16 7.79
N TYR A 170 39.59 12.31 6.89
CA TYR A 170 40.96 11.85 7.05
C TYR A 170 41.96 13.00 6.83
N PRO A 171 42.16 13.90 7.82
CA PRO A 171 43.07 15.04 7.70
C PRO A 171 44.52 14.64 7.42
N ASP A 172 44.96 13.50 7.96
CA ASP A 172 46.30 12.94 7.77
C ASP A 172 46.41 12.05 6.52
N GLY A 173 45.35 12.00 5.71
CA GLY A 173 45.24 11.16 4.52
C GLY A 173 44.53 9.83 4.79
N ALA A 174 43.69 9.40 3.83
CA ALA A 174 42.95 8.14 3.93
C ALA A 174 43.92 6.93 3.89
N PRO A 175 43.71 5.91 4.75
CA PRO A 175 44.45 4.65 4.68
C PRO A 175 44.26 3.95 3.33
N ASP A 176 45.23 3.15 2.90
CA ASP A 176 45.17 2.47 1.60
C ASP A 176 44.00 1.49 1.49
N LYS A 177 43.60 0.86 2.61
CA LYS A 177 42.37 0.07 2.71
C LYS A 177 41.15 0.89 2.28
N VAL A 178 40.96 2.07 2.86
CA VAL A 178 39.81 2.95 2.57
C VAL A 178 39.83 3.44 1.13
N LYS A 179 41.01 3.76 0.57
CA LYS A 179 41.14 4.13 -0.85
C LYS A 179 40.71 2.99 -1.77
N ALA A 180 41.12 1.75 -1.45
CA ALA A 180 40.74 0.56 -2.21
C ALA A 180 39.23 0.29 -2.11
N ASP A 181 38.65 0.43 -0.92
CA ASP A 181 37.22 0.31 -0.70
C ASP A 181 36.46 1.36 -1.52
N LEU A 182 36.78 2.65 -1.39
CA LEU A 182 36.15 3.73 -2.17
C LEU A 182 36.18 3.47 -3.68
N ALA A 183 37.31 2.99 -4.22
CA ALA A 183 37.40 2.66 -5.64
C ALA A 183 36.47 1.50 -6.04
N LYS A 184 36.38 0.45 -5.21
CA LYS A 184 35.46 -0.69 -5.42
C LYS A 184 34.00 -0.25 -5.35
N GLU A 185 33.63 0.58 -4.36
CA GLU A 185 32.26 1.07 -4.20
C GLU A 185 31.85 1.99 -5.37
N LEU A 186 32.72 2.94 -5.76
CA LEU A 186 32.45 3.86 -6.87
C LEU A 186 32.26 3.14 -8.20
N ALA A 187 33.06 2.10 -8.48
CA ALA A 187 32.90 1.30 -9.69
C ALA A 187 31.54 0.59 -9.73
N TYR A 188 31.09 0.05 -8.60
CA TYR A 188 29.78 -0.58 -8.49
C TYR A 188 28.63 0.42 -8.63
N ILE A 189 28.74 1.58 -7.97
CA ILE A 189 27.75 2.66 -8.06
C ILE A 189 27.58 3.11 -9.52
N ALA A 190 28.68 3.22 -10.27
CA ALA A 190 28.67 3.54 -11.69
C ALA A 190 28.02 2.44 -12.54
N GLU A 191 28.35 1.17 -12.29
CA GLU A 191 27.79 0.01 -13.02
C GLU A 191 26.26 -0.08 -12.86
N ARG A 192 25.73 0.28 -11.69
CA ARG A 192 24.30 0.18 -11.34
C ARG A 192 23.53 1.50 -11.44
N ASP A 193 24.16 2.57 -11.90
CA ASP A 193 23.58 3.93 -11.97
C ASP A 193 22.96 4.41 -10.63
N LEU A 194 23.66 4.14 -9.53
CA LEU A 194 23.19 4.48 -8.18
C LEU A 194 23.66 5.86 -7.70
N ALA A 195 24.44 6.59 -8.49
CA ALA A 195 24.98 7.89 -8.07
C ALA A 195 23.87 8.91 -7.66
N PRO A 196 22.74 9.05 -8.38
CA PRO A 196 21.64 9.92 -7.94
C PRO A 196 21.10 9.59 -6.55
N TYR A 197 21.04 8.30 -6.21
CA TYR A 197 20.58 7.84 -4.90
C TYR A 197 21.50 8.32 -3.76
N PHE A 198 22.81 8.14 -3.90
CA PHE A 198 23.79 8.62 -2.91
C PHE A 198 23.78 10.15 -2.79
N LEU A 199 23.64 10.87 -3.91
CA LEU A 199 23.52 12.33 -3.91
C LEU A 199 22.26 12.82 -3.19
N THR A 200 21.13 12.13 -3.39
CA THR A 200 19.85 12.45 -2.75
C THR A 200 19.95 12.30 -1.23
N ILE A 201 20.49 11.17 -0.76
CA ILE A 201 20.68 10.93 0.68
C ILE A 201 21.70 11.92 1.25
N HIS A 202 22.77 12.22 0.52
CA HIS A 202 23.76 13.20 0.93
C HIS A 202 23.15 14.60 1.11
N ASP A 203 22.29 15.06 0.20
CA ASP A 203 21.59 16.35 0.32
C ASP A 203 20.74 16.40 1.60
N ILE A 204 19.97 15.35 1.89
CA ILE A 204 19.13 15.26 3.09
C ILE A 204 19.98 15.29 4.37
N VAL A 205 21.08 14.53 4.40
CA VAL A 205 22.01 14.51 5.54
C VAL A 205 22.68 15.87 5.73
N ARG A 206 23.13 16.52 4.65
CA ARG A 206 23.70 17.87 4.69
C ARG A 206 22.71 18.87 5.30
N VAL A 207 21.44 18.83 4.91
CA VAL A 207 20.43 19.71 5.50
C VAL A 207 20.22 19.44 6.98
N ALA A 208 20.31 18.18 7.42
CA ALA A 208 20.29 17.87 8.84
C ALA A 208 21.50 18.45 9.57
N GLU A 209 22.72 18.28 9.02
CA GLU A 209 23.96 18.87 9.55
C GLU A 209 23.85 20.41 9.66
N ASP A 210 23.40 21.09 8.60
CA ASP A 210 23.26 22.55 8.55
C ASP A 210 22.26 23.09 9.59
N LYS A 211 21.23 22.30 9.92
CA LYS A 211 20.22 22.63 10.95
C LYS A 211 20.60 22.15 12.35
N GLY A 212 21.76 21.52 12.51
CA GLY A 212 22.19 20.88 13.76
C GLY A 212 21.24 19.78 14.23
N ILE A 213 20.59 19.07 13.32
CA ILE A 213 19.74 17.91 13.60
C ILE A 213 20.63 16.67 13.63
N LEU A 214 20.59 15.92 14.72
CA LEU A 214 21.33 14.67 14.82
C LEU A 214 20.77 13.65 13.83
N CYS A 215 21.64 13.08 13.00
CA CYS A 215 21.30 12.00 12.09
C CYS A 215 22.36 10.89 12.07
N GLN A 216 21.94 9.65 11.80
CA GLN A 216 22.84 8.50 11.76
C GLN A 216 22.32 7.46 10.77
N GLY A 217 23.13 7.12 9.77
CA GLY A 217 22.88 5.97 8.90
C GLY A 217 22.89 4.65 9.66
N ARG A 218 21.95 3.75 9.31
CA ARG A 218 21.77 2.42 9.89
C ARG A 218 21.80 1.32 8.85
N GLY A 219 21.73 0.09 9.36
CA GLY A 219 21.67 -1.11 8.55
C GLY A 219 22.96 -1.30 7.78
N SER A 220 22.81 -1.59 6.50
CA SER A 220 23.93 -1.94 5.65
C SER A 220 24.78 -0.72 5.25
N ALA A 221 24.22 0.50 5.32
CA ALA A 221 24.94 1.75 5.05
C ALA A 221 26.15 2.00 5.97
N ALA A 222 26.15 1.39 7.17
CA ALA A 222 27.27 1.44 8.10
C ALA A 222 28.54 0.73 7.58
N ASN A 223 28.42 -0.08 6.53
CA ASN A 223 29.51 -0.85 5.93
C ASN A 223 30.09 -0.19 4.68
N SER A 224 29.67 1.03 4.33
CA SER A 224 30.11 1.72 3.11
C SER A 224 31.08 2.86 3.41
N ALA A 225 32.24 2.83 2.75
CA ALA A 225 33.23 3.90 2.77
C ALA A 225 32.71 5.18 2.11
N VAL A 226 31.92 5.06 1.03
CA VAL A 226 31.25 6.20 0.39
C VAL A 226 30.29 6.87 1.39
N CYS A 227 29.45 6.09 2.08
CA CYS A 227 28.55 6.62 3.11
C CYS A 227 29.32 7.31 4.25
N TYR A 228 30.45 6.76 4.69
CA TYR A 228 31.26 7.36 5.76
C TYR A 228 31.86 8.71 5.32
N VAL A 229 32.49 8.74 4.14
CA VAL A 229 33.12 9.96 3.62
C VAL A 229 32.08 11.06 3.36
N LEU A 230 30.89 10.72 2.84
CA LEU A 230 29.80 11.67 2.66
C LEU A 230 29.19 12.16 3.98
N GLY A 231 29.48 11.49 5.11
CA GLY A 231 28.93 11.80 6.43
C GLY A 231 27.56 11.19 6.72
N ILE A 232 27.10 10.26 5.88
CA ILE A 232 25.84 9.53 6.08
C ILE A 232 25.95 8.57 7.28
N THR A 233 27.13 7.96 7.49
CA THR A 233 27.42 7.13 8.66
C THR A 233 28.63 7.66 9.43
N SER A 234 28.61 7.48 10.75
CA SER A 234 29.74 7.78 11.64
C SER A 234 30.73 6.61 11.82
N VAL A 235 30.48 5.44 11.22
CA VAL A 235 31.32 4.24 11.39
C VAL A 235 32.48 4.26 10.39
N ASP A 236 33.71 4.36 10.90
CA ASP A 236 34.92 4.39 10.07
C ASP A 236 35.29 2.98 9.56
N PRO A 237 35.33 2.75 8.23
CA PRO A 237 35.72 1.47 7.65
C PRO A 237 37.20 1.12 7.86
N ALA A 238 38.06 2.10 8.18
CA ALA A 238 39.46 1.83 8.49
C ALA A 238 39.63 0.93 9.73
N HIS A 239 38.73 1.07 10.70
CA HIS A 239 38.79 0.41 12.01
C HIS A 239 37.91 -0.83 12.13
N ASN A 240 37.09 -1.13 11.11
CA ASN A 240 36.18 -2.28 11.12
C ASN A 240 36.32 -3.09 9.82
N ASP A 241 36.32 -4.42 9.93
CA ASP A 241 36.25 -5.34 8.78
C ASP A 241 34.80 -5.67 8.43
N LEU A 242 34.04 -4.62 8.11
CA LEU A 242 32.66 -4.77 7.68
C LEU A 242 32.64 -5.11 6.19
N LEU A 243 32.00 -6.24 5.84
CA LEU A 243 31.91 -6.71 4.47
C LEU A 243 30.92 -5.84 3.68
N PHE A 244 31.45 -5.00 2.79
CA PHE A 244 30.66 -4.25 1.79
C PHE A 244 29.78 -5.17 0.93
N GLU A 245 30.18 -6.43 0.72
CA GLU A 245 29.39 -7.46 0.02
C GLU A 245 28.07 -7.83 0.74
N ARG A 246 27.92 -7.49 2.02
CA ARG A 246 26.63 -7.59 2.73
C ARG A 246 25.72 -6.39 2.48
N PHE A 247 26.29 -5.24 2.12
CA PHE A 247 25.56 -4.06 1.62
C PHE A 247 25.10 -4.27 0.18
N LEU A 248 25.89 -5.01 -0.59
CA LEU A 248 25.65 -5.34 -1.97
C LEU A 248 25.54 -6.85 -2.15
N SER A 249 24.36 -7.42 -1.85
CA SER A 249 24.10 -8.79 -2.29
C SER A 249 24.12 -8.79 -3.82
N ALA A 250 25.23 -9.22 -4.42
CA ALA A 250 25.38 -9.30 -5.88
C ALA A 250 24.31 -10.20 -6.53
N ASP A 251 23.76 -11.14 -5.76
CA ASP A 251 22.66 -12.04 -6.16
C ASP A 251 21.27 -11.36 -6.14
N ARG A 252 21.14 -10.19 -5.49
CA ARG A 252 19.91 -9.38 -5.49
C ARG A 252 20.10 -8.21 -6.44
N HIS A 253 19.24 -8.10 -7.45
CA HIS A 253 19.18 -6.93 -8.35
C HIS A 253 18.45 -5.75 -7.67
N GLU A 254 18.52 -5.66 -6.34
CA GLU A 254 17.85 -4.64 -5.53
C GLU A 254 18.86 -3.54 -5.17
N PRO A 255 18.47 -2.25 -5.23
CA PRO A 255 19.29 -1.16 -4.72
C PRO A 255 19.63 -1.35 -3.23
N PRO A 256 20.78 -0.84 -2.75
CA PRO A 256 21.11 -0.89 -1.34
C PRO A 256 20.14 -0.04 -0.51
N ASP A 257 19.70 -0.54 0.64
CA ASP A 257 18.81 0.18 1.57
C ASP A 257 19.63 1.05 2.54
N ILE A 258 19.68 2.36 2.29
CA ILE A 258 20.31 3.36 3.17
C ILE A 258 19.21 4.00 4.04
N ASP A 259 18.99 3.41 5.21
CA ASP A 259 18.14 4.00 6.24
C ASP A 259 18.92 5.06 7.03
N VAL A 260 18.39 6.29 7.11
CA VAL A 260 18.95 7.37 7.94
C VAL A 260 17.97 7.71 9.06
N ASP A 261 18.42 7.56 10.30
CA ASP A 261 17.68 8.02 11.47
C ASP A 261 17.90 9.51 11.68
N PHE A 262 16.84 10.20 12.08
CA PHE A 262 16.88 11.60 12.50
C PHE A 262 16.34 11.74 13.92
N GLU A 263 16.79 12.77 14.63
CA GLU A 263 16.25 13.16 15.94
C GLU A 263 14.71 13.19 15.93
N HIS A 264 14.09 12.45 16.86
CA HIS A 264 12.65 12.18 16.83
C HIS A 264 11.80 13.45 16.82
N GLU A 265 12.15 14.43 17.64
CA GLU A 265 11.40 15.69 17.79
C GLU A 265 11.57 16.62 16.58
N ARG A 266 12.66 16.47 15.82
CA ARG A 266 13.03 17.37 14.70
C ARG A 266 12.94 16.72 13.32
N ARG A 267 12.62 15.42 13.23
CA ARG A 267 12.42 14.68 11.98
C ARG A 267 11.43 15.37 11.03
N GLU A 268 10.39 15.98 11.59
CA GLU A 268 9.39 16.72 10.83
C GLU A 268 10.01 17.86 9.99
N GLU A 269 11.07 18.52 10.46
CA GLU A 269 11.78 19.56 9.70
C GLU A 269 12.45 19.03 8.43
N ILE A 270 12.89 17.76 8.45
CA ILE A 270 13.49 17.08 7.30
C ILE A 270 12.39 16.70 6.30
N ILE A 271 11.27 16.18 6.79
CA ILE A 271 10.11 15.86 5.94
C ILE A 271 9.62 17.13 5.22
N GLN A 272 9.54 18.26 5.92
CA GLN A 272 9.17 19.54 5.31
C GLN A 272 10.19 20.01 4.27
N HIS A 273 11.49 19.80 4.52
CA HIS A 273 12.52 20.08 3.52
C HIS A 273 12.32 19.24 2.25
N ILE A 274 12.07 17.93 2.42
CA ILE A 274 11.83 17.01 1.30
C ILE A 274 10.61 17.46 0.48
N TYR A 275 9.49 17.79 1.11
CA TYR A 275 8.33 18.32 0.39
C TYR A 275 8.59 19.70 -0.23
N GLY A 276 9.36 20.57 0.42
CA GLY A 276 9.74 21.86 -0.15
C GLY A 276 10.62 21.72 -1.39
N ARG A 277 11.51 20.72 -1.41
CA ARG A 277 12.45 20.45 -2.50
C ARG A 277 11.80 19.70 -3.66
N TYR A 278 11.19 18.55 -3.40
CA TYR A 278 10.67 17.65 -4.44
C TYR A 278 9.21 17.91 -4.77
N THR A 279 8.50 18.71 -3.96
CA THR A 279 7.07 18.99 -4.05
C THR A 279 6.21 17.75 -3.82
N ARG A 280 4.95 17.98 -3.44
CA ARG A 280 3.96 16.92 -3.22
C ARG A 280 3.61 16.09 -4.46
N GLU A 281 4.03 16.54 -5.65
CA GLU A 281 3.83 15.82 -6.91
C GLU A 281 4.84 14.69 -7.10
N ARG A 282 6.01 14.74 -6.45
CA ARG A 282 7.11 13.78 -6.64
C ARG A 282 7.59 13.12 -5.35
N ALA A 283 7.11 13.63 -4.22
CA ALA A 283 7.37 13.12 -2.88
C ALA A 283 6.09 12.60 -2.22
N GLY A 284 6.17 11.48 -1.53
CA GLY A 284 5.07 10.93 -0.76
C GLY A 284 5.51 10.05 0.41
N VAL A 285 4.71 10.04 1.47
CA VAL A 285 4.92 9.14 2.61
C VAL A 285 4.33 7.77 2.29
N ALA A 286 5.04 6.70 2.62
CA ALA A 286 4.52 5.33 2.48
C ALA A 286 3.29 5.12 3.37
N ALA A 287 2.33 4.31 2.93
CA ALA A 287 1.28 3.86 3.84
C ALA A 287 1.84 2.82 4.83
N THR A 288 1.10 2.63 5.91
CA THR A 288 1.20 1.45 6.76
C THR A 288 -0.18 0.82 6.78
N VAL A 289 -0.29 -0.40 6.27
CA VAL A 289 -1.55 -1.15 6.29
C VAL A 289 -1.79 -1.63 7.71
N ILE A 290 -2.68 -0.93 8.43
CA ILE A 290 -3.06 -1.34 9.79
C ILE A 290 -4.01 -2.52 9.68
N ARG A 291 -3.61 -3.64 10.27
CA ARG A 291 -4.38 -4.88 10.29
C ARG A 291 -5.07 -5.09 11.64
N TYR A 292 -6.17 -5.83 11.64
CA TYR A 292 -6.81 -6.28 12.86
C TYR A 292 -5.88 -7.19 13.65
N ARG A 293 -5.53 -6.73 14.85
CA ARG A 293 -4.83 -7.49 15.89
C ARG A 293 -5.85 -8.01 16.91
N PRO A 294 -5.51 -9.06 17.70
CA PRO A 294 -6.31 -9.59 18.80
C PRO A 294 -7.25 -8.60 19.50
N ARG A 295 -6.67 -7.57 20.15
CA ARG A 295 -7.41 -6.57 20.92
C ARG A 295 -8.37 -5.72 20.09
N SER A 296 -7.98 -5.33 18.89
CA SER A 296 -8.84 -4.54 18.00
C SER A 296 -9.94 -5.40 17.37
N ALA A 297 -9.64 -6.65 17.04
CA ALA A 297 -10.61 -7.55 16.42
C ALA A 297 -11.77 -7.83 17.36
N ILE A 298 -11.50 -8.22 18.62
CA ILE A 298 -12.57 -8.53 19.57
C ILE A 298 -13.41 -7.32 19.96
N ARG A 299 -12.81 -6.13 20.02
CA ARG A 299 -13.55 -4.90 20.32
C ARG A 299 -14.55 -4.59 19.21
N GLU A 300 -14.10 -4.60 17.96
CA GLU A 300 -14.95 -4.24 16.83
C GLU A 300 -16.00 -5.31 16.54
N VAL A 301 -15.62 -6.59 16.60
CA VAL A 301 -16.56 -7.72 16.48
C VAL A 301 -17.58 -7.71 17.62
N GLY A 302 -17.13 -7.53 18.87
CA GLY A 302 -18.03 -7.52 20.01
C GLY A 302 -19.06 -6.39 19.92
N LYS A 303 -18.63 -5.18 19.55
CA LYS A 303 -19.56 -4.06 19.28
C LYS A 303 -20.55 -4.40 18.16
N ALA A 304 -20.07 -4.96 17.05
CA ALA A 304 -20.94 -5.35 15.93
C ALA A 304 -21.98 -6.42 16.33
N LEU A 305 -21.65 -7.30 17.26
CA LEU A 305 -22.56 -8.30 17.82
C LEU A 305 -23.47 -7.75 18.94
N GLY A 306 -23.30 -6.47 19.34
CA GLY A 306 -24.10 -5.84 20.40
C GLY A 306 -23.61 -6.11 21.82
N LEU A 307 -22.37 -6.60 22.00
CA LEU A 307 -21.74 -6.68 23.31
C LEU A 307 -21.45 -5.27 23.84
N THR A 308 -21.65 -5.11 25.14
CA THR A 308 -21.37 -3.85 25.84
C THR A 308 -19.87 -3.56 25.91
N GLU A 309 -19.53 -2.28 26.07
CA GLU A 309 -18.13 -1.84 26.08
C GLU A 309 -17.31 -2.49 27.20
N ASP A 310 -17.90 -2.68 28.39
CA ASP A 310 -17.25 -3.35 29.53
C ASP A 310 -16.89 -4.82 29.22
N VAL A 311 -17.77 -5.54 28.54
CA VAL A 311 -17.55 -6.92 28.08
C VAL A 311 -16.40 -6.93 27.07
N THR A 312 -16.46 -6.11 26.03
CA THR A 312 -15.39 -6.07 25.01
C THR A 312 -14.05 -5.60 25.56
N ALA A 313 -14.04 -4.68 26.53
CA ALA A 313 -12.84 -4.21 27.20
C ALA A 313 -12.19 -5.31 28.03
N ARG A 314 -12.99 -6.08 28.79
CA ARG A 314 -12.49 -7.23 29.57
C ARG A 314 -11.89 -8.30 28.65
N LEU A 315 -12.57 -8.65 27.56
CA LEU A 315 -12.04 -9.59 26.57
C LEU A 315 -10.77 -9.10 25.88
N ALA A 316 -10.65 -7.80 25.58
CA ALA A 316 -9.45 -7.25 24.96
C ALA A 316 -8.28 -7.10 25.96
N SER A 317 -8.56 -7.05 27.25
CA SER A 317 -7.56 -6.91 28.31
C SER A 317 -6.89 -8.23 28.69
N SER A 318 -7.52 -9.37 28.41
CA SER A 318 -6.87 -10.67 28.63
C SER A 318 -5.60 -10.79 27.80
N GLN A 319 -4.65 -11.59 28.28
CA GLN A 319 -3.33 -11.73 27.65
C GLN A 319 -3.42 -12.64 26.42
N TRP A 320 -4.03 -12.12 25.35
CA TRP A 320 -3.90 -12.71 24.04
C TRP A 320 -2.43 -12.54 23.65
N GLY A 321 -1.71 -13.65 23.49
CA GLY A 321 -0.36 -13.57 22.91
C GLY A 321 -0.41 -12.72 21.63
N SER A 322 0.53 -11.78 21.48
CA SER A 322 0.53 -10.78 20.39
C SER A 322 0.50 -11.37 18.96
N TYR A 323 0.64 -12.70 18.84
CA TYR A 323 0.67 -13.49 17.60
C TYR A 323 -0.25 -14.73 17.63
N GLY A 324 -1.18 -14.83 18.59
CA GLY A 324 -2.11 -15.97 18.67
C GLY A 324 -3.14 -15.97 17.54
N THR A 325 -3.48 -17.16 17.03
CA THR A 325 -4.49 -17.38 15.98
C THR A 325 -5.92 -17.50 16.53
N SER A 326 -6.09 -17.63 17.84
CA SER A 326 -7.38 -17.71 18.53
C SER A 326 -7.28 -17.26 20.00
N ILE A 327 -8.43 -17.03 20.64
CA ILE A 327 -8.51 -16.82 22.10
C ILE A 327 -8.66 -18.19 22.77
N PRO A 328 -7.74 -18.60 23.65
CA PRO A 328 -7.93 -19.78 24.47
C PRO A 328 -9.08 -19.59 25.47
N ASP A 329 -9.81 -20.66 25.76
CA ASP A 329 -10.89 -20.67 26.76
C ASP A 329 -10.45 -20.13 28.12
N ARG A 330 -9.19 -20.36 28.50
CA ARG A 330 -8.58 -19.80 29.71
C ARG A 330 -8.68 -18.27 29.78
N ASP A 331 -8.46 -17.59 28.66
CA ASP A 331 -8.43 -16.13 28.62
C ASP A 331 -9.86 -15.54 28.67
N ILE A 332 -10.86 -16.30 28.21
CA ILE A 332 -12.29 -16.00 28.38
C ILE A 332 -12.67 -16.11 29.87
N THR A 333 -12.27 -17.22 30.51
CA THR A 333 -12.50 -17.43 31.96
C THR A 333 -11.78 -16.37 32.80
N GLN A 334 -10.54 -16.00 32.44
CA GLN A 334 -9.79 -14.95 33.13
C GLN A 334 -10.43 -13.57 32.95
N ALA A 335 -11.04 -13.30 31.80
CA ALA A 335 -11.88 -12.13 31.59
C ALA A 335 -13.18 -12.18 32.42
N GLY A 336 -13.44 -13.28 33.15
CA GLY A 336 -14.60 -13.51 34.01
C GLY A 336 -15.89 -13.75 33.22
N MET A 337 -15.76 -14.39 32.06
CA MET A 337 -16.87 -14.80 31.21
C MET A 337 -17.00 -16.31 31.18
N ALA A 338 -18.22 -16.81 31.03
CA ALA A 338 -18.46 -18.23 30.85
C ALA A 338 -18.06 -18.65 29.43
N VAL A 339 -17.23 -19.69 29.32
CA VAL A 339 -16.77 -20.25 28.03
C VAL A 339 -17.95 -20.81 27.24
N GLU A 340 -18.98 -21.28 27.93
CA GLU A 340 -20.21 -21.86 27.37
C GLU A 340 -21.18 -20.79 26.84
N ASN A 341 -20.91 -19.50 27.10
CA ASN A 341 -21.74 -18.42 26.58
C ASN A 341 -21.58 -18.33 25.05
N GLN A 342 -22.66 -18.64 24.34
CA GLN A 342 -22.66 -18.69 22.88
C GLN A 342 -22.34 -17.35 22.21
N GLU A 343 -22.76 -16.23 22.79
CA GLU A 343 -22.49 -14.90 22.20
C GLU A 343 -21.00 -14.54 22.34
N ILE A 344 -20.38 -14.91 23.47
CA ILE A 344 -18.95 -14.74 23.66
C ILE A 344 -18.19 -15.64 22.68
N ARG A 345 -18.57 -16.92 22.54
CA ARG A 345 -17.96 -17.86 21.57
C ARG A 345 -18.05 -17.33 20.14
N ARG A 346 -19.21 -16.84 19.71
CA ARG A 346 -19.37 -16.21 18.39
C ARG A 346 -18.46 -15.01 18.20
N ALA A 347 -18.33 -14.15 19.22
CA ALA A 347 -17.44 -13.00 19.16
C ALA A 347 -15.97 -13.43 19.05
N VAL A 348 -15.56 -14.45 19.80
CA VAL A 348 -14.21 -15.05 19.75
C VAL A 348 -13.91 -15.61 18.36
N ASP A 349 -14.79 -16.47 17.84
CA ASP A 349 -14.60 -17.16 16.56
C ASP A 349 -14.54 -16.17 15.39
N MET A 350 -15.42 -15.16 15.42
CA MET A 350 -15.44 -14.12 14.40
C MET A 350 -14.22 -13.19 14.50
N ALA A 351 -13.78 -12.85 15.71
CA ALA A 351 -12.55 -12.08 15.91
C ALA A 351 -11.32 -12.84 15.41
N ALA A 352 -11.25 -14.16 15.61
CA ALA A 352 -10.18 -15.01 15.09
C ALA A 352 -10.15 -15.00 13.55
N ARG A 353 -11.32 -15.08 12.89
CA ARG A 353 -11.43 -14.98 11.43
C ARG A 353 -11.06 -13.60 10.89
N LEU A 354 -11.23 -12.54 11.68
CA LEU A 354 -10.90 -11.17 11.29
C LEU A 354 -9.41 -10.84 11.46
N LEU A 355 -8.62 -11.67 12.15
CA LEU A 355 -7.20 -11.41 12.37
C LEU A 355 -6.43 -11.26 11.05
N GLY A 356 -5.59 -10.23 10.97
CA GLY A 356 -4.77 -9.96 9.79
C GLY A 356 -5.49 -9.25 8.63
N PHE A 357 -6.83 -9.11 8.68
CA PHE A 357 -7.57 -8.32 7.71
C PHE A 357 -7.12 -6.85 7.76
N PRO A 358 -7.01 -6.17 6.61
CA PRO A 358 -6.74 -4.74 6.58
C PRO A 358 -7.90 -3.98 7.22
N ARG A 359 -7.59 -3.00 8.07
CA ARG A 359 -8.56 -2.12 8.75
C ARG A 359 -8.59 -0.75 8.12
N HIS A 360 -7.43 -0.12 7.98
CA HIS A 360 -7.27 1.22 7.38
C HIS A 360 -5.80 1.44 7.03
N LEU A 361 -5.56 2.44 6.17
CA LEU A 361 -4.22 2.96 5.91
C LEU A 361 -3.88 4.01 6.97
N SER A 362 -2.66 3.93 7.50
CA SER A 362 -2.02 4.97 8.29
C SER A 362 -0.78 5.48 7.53
N GLN A 363 -0.22 6.62 7.94
CA GLN A 363 1.05 7.09 7.40
C GLN A 363 2.22 6.38 8.08
N HIS A 364 3.22 5.95 7.31
CA HIS A 364 4.43 5.35 7.85
C HIS A 364 5.27 6.39 8.58
N VAL A 365 5.82 6.00 9.73
CA VAL A 365 6.70 6.84 10.56
C VAL A 365 8.13 6.97 10.01
N GLY A 366 8.39 6.65 8.74
CA GLY A 366 9.76 6.44 8.26
C GLY A 366 9.88 6.30 6.74
N GLY A 367 9.02 5.48 6.14
CA GLY A 367 9.00 5.25 4.70
C GLY A 367 8.62 6.52 3.93
N PHE A 368 9.51 6.92 3.03
CA PHE A 368 9.32 8.05 2.15
C PHE A 368 9.73 7.65 0.74
N ILE A 369 8.96 8.11 -0.24
CA ILE A 369 9.18 7.79 -1.65
C ILE A 369 9.46 9.08 -2.37
N LEU A 370 10.55 9.09 -3.13
CA LEU A 370 10.98 10.17 -3.99
C LEU A 370 11.07 9.64 -5.40
N THR A 371 10.52 10.40 -6.34
CA THR A 371 10.43 10.01 -7.75
C THR A 371 10.97 11.13 -8.63
N ARG A 372 11.50 10.76 -9.79
CA ARG A 372 11.89 11.72 -10.82
C ARG A 372 10.67 12.43 -11.42
N GLY A 373 9.72 11.62 -11.91
CA GLY A 373 8.46 12.05 -12.51
C GLY A 373 7.36 12.26 -11.48
N ARG A 374 6.11 12.34 -11.94
CA ARG A 374 4.97 12.48 -11.04
C ARG A 374 4.68 11.17 -10.33
N LEU A 375 4.45 11.26 -9.02
CA LEU A 375 4.18 10.11 -8.16
C LEU A 375 2.88 9.38 -8.54
N ASP A 376 1.86 10.12 -9.01
CA ASP A 376 0.57 9.55 -9.43
C ASP A 376 0.59 8.85 -10.79
N GLU A 377 1.71 8.89 -11.52
CA GLU A 377 1.96 8.07 -12.71
C GLU A 377 2.49 6.68 -12.34
N LEU A 378 2.97 6.50 -11.11
CA LEU A 378 3.58 5.25 -10.62
C LEU A 378 2.68 4.49 -9.65
N VAL A 379 2.02 5.20 -8.74
CA VAL A 379 1.26 4.59 -7.65
C VAL A 379 0.02 5.43 -7.29
N PRO A 380 -1.10 4.82 -6.87
CA PRO A 380 -2.21 5.57 -6.31
C PRO A 380 -1.78 6.42 -5.11
N ILE A 381 -2.21 7.67 -5.10
CA ILE A 381 -1.88 8.63 -4.06
C ILE A 381 -3.14 9.19 -3.38
N GLY A 382 -3.00 9.54 -2.11
CA GLY A 382 -4.02 10.23 -1.33
C GLY A 382 -3.48 11.50 -0.66
N ASN A 383 -4.39 12.39 -0.28
CA ASN A 383 -4.07 13.54 0.56
C ASN A 383 -3.80 13.06 2.00
N ALA A 384 -2.63 13.40 2.55
CA ALA A 384 -2.36 13.16 3.95
C ALA A 384 -3.15 14.13 4.85
N ALA A 385 -3.20 13.85 6.15
CA ALA A 385 -3.96 14.66 7.11
C ALA A 385 -3.43 16.09 7.26
N MET A 386 -2.13 16.31 7.03
CA MET A 386 -1.56 17.66 6.98
C MET A 386 -1.71 18.25 5.57
N PRO A 387 -1.99 19.56 5.46
CA PRO A 387 -2.03 20.25 4.17
C PRO A 387 -0.76 20.02 3.34
N ASP A 388 -0.93 19.97 2.03
CA ASP A 388 0.15 19.87 1.03
C ASP A 388 1.06 18.64 1.15
N ARG A 389 0.57 17.58 1.82
CA ARG A 389 1.25 16.29 1.88
C ARG A 389 0.50 15.22 1.11
N THR A 390 1.28 14.34 0.49
CA THR A 390 0.80 13.20 -0.28
C THR A 390 1.24 11.92 0.41
N PHE A 391 0.38 10.91 0.49
CA PHE A 391 0.80 9.56 0.86
C PHE A 391 0.50 8.59 -0.29
N ILE A 392 1.33 7.56 -0.44
CA ILE A 392 1.07 6.49 -1.40
C ILE A 392 0.26 5.40 -0.73
N GLU A 393 -0.60 4.71 -1.49
CA GLU A 393 -1.46 3.66 -0.91
C GLU A 393 -0.74 2.33 -0.64
N TRP A 394 0.55 2.22 -1.00
CA TRP A 394 1.36 1.02 -0.81
C TRP A 394 2.19 1.10 0.48
N ASP A 395 2.46 -0.05 1.10
CA ASP A 395 3.34 -0.16 2.25
C ASP A 395 4.83 -0.04 1.87
N LYS A 396 5.69 0.25 2.87
CA LYS A 396 7.16 0.10 2.75
C LYS A 396 7.45 -1.39 2.62
#